data_AF-A0A7V9P4K5-F1
#
_entry.id   AF-A0A7V9P4K5-F1
#
_cell.length_a   1.000
_cell.length_b   1.000
_cell.length_c   1.000
_cell.angle_alpha   90.00
_cell.angle_beta   90.00
_cell.angle_gamma   90.00
#
_symmetry.space_group_name_H-M   'P 1'
#
loop_
_entity.id
_entity.type
_entity.pdbx_description
1 polymer ?
#
loop_
_entity_poly.entity_id
_entity_poly.type
_entity_poly.pdbx_seq_one_letter_code
_entity_poly.pdbx_strand_id
1 'polypeptide(L)'
;MQPWERKNMLGQWGVREENARERRERRILERDLSGAPYENRRVRPRPRPFGPSPETYVASLGGPLPFMIRLREIDAETRTHQDALERAWHELAARSGGDTARFARRWRRLAGRWNFAGVNDLIERHNRFYPAEARLPMDPRTRDFALVNGEPYQRRPLDARWVLDRFPAALPVASV
;
A
#
# COMPACT_ATOMS: atom_id res chain seq x y z
N MET A 1 30.85 20.43 -16.00
CA MET A 1 29.70 19.64 -16.47
C MET A 1 28.43 20.44 -16.23
N GLN A 2 27.79 20.85 -17.32
CA GLN A 2 26.67 21.77 -17.31
C GLN A 2 25.38 21.10 -16.77
N PRO A 3 24.44 21.85 -16.17
CA PRO A 3 23.21 21.30 -15.59
C PRO A 3 22.35 20.52 -16.61
N TRP A 4 22.36 20.93 -17.88
CA TRP A 4 21.63 20.27 -18.95
C TRP A 4 22.23 18.92 -19.36
N GLU A 5 23.56 18.78 -19.31
CA GLU A 5 24.27 17.51 -19.59
C GLU A 5 23.91 16.45 -18.55
N ARG A 6 23.85 16.86 -17.27
CA ARG A 6 23.52 15.99 -16.13
C ARG A 6 22.08 15.49 -16.19
N LYS A 7 21.15 16.36 -16.60
CA LYS A 7 19.72 16.03 -16.78
C LYS A 7 19.49 15.11 -17.98
N ASN A 8 20.32 15.21 -19.03
CA ASN A 8 20.25 14.32 -20.18
C ASN A 8 20.82 12.92 -19.89
N MET A 9 21.86 12.83 -19.05
CA MET A 9 22.43 11.53 -18.64
C MET A 9 21.57 10.78 -17.61
N LEU A 10 20.87 11.49 -16.72
CA LEU A 10 20.10 10.88 -15.62
C LEU A 10 18.60 10.71 -15.93
N GLY A 11 18.11 11.21 -17.06
CA GLY A 11 16.71 11.10 -17.44
C GLY A 11 16.40 9.73 -18.06
N GLN A 12 15.44 9.00 -17.48
CA GLN A 12 14.80 7.86 -18.13
C GLN A 12 13.84 8.37 -19.20
N TRP A 13 14.40 8.84 -20.32
CA TRP A 13 13.63 9.14 -21.51
C TRP A 13 13.25 7.80 -22.14
N GLY A 14 11.95 7.57 -22.39
CA GLY A 14 11.49 6.40 -23.13
C GLY A 14 12.12 6.29 -24.53
N VAL A 15 11.72 5.30 -25.32
CA VAL A 15 12.31 5.01 -26.65
C VAL A 15 12.38 6.28 -27.50
N ARG A 16 13.58 6.88 -27.60
CA ARG A 16 13.88 8.04 -28.43
C ARG A 16 14.24 7.58 -29.84
N GLU A 17 14.00 8.45 -30.83
CA GLU A 17 14.51 8.22 -32.18
C GLU A 17 16.04 8.11 -32.14
N GLU A 18 16.56 7.12 -32.86
CA GLU A 18 17.96 6.76 -32.80
C GLU A 18 18.85 7.90 -33.32
N ASN A 19 19.83 8.31 -32.49
CA ASN A 19 20.77 9.36 -32.85
C ASN A 19 21.83 8.84 -33.85
N ALA A 20 22.50 9.73 -34.59
CA ALA A 20 23.51 9.38 -35.59
C ALA A 20 24.68 8.54 -35.02
N ARG A 21 25.03 8.78 -33.75
CA ARG A 21 26.02 8.00 -33.00
C ARG A 21 25.53 6.57 -32.72
N GLU A 22 24.29 6.42 -32.26
CA GLU A 22 23.67 5.12 -31.97
C GLU A 22 23.55 4.29 -33.25
N ARG A 23 23.20 4.91 -34.39
CA ARG A 23 23.22 4.25 -35.72
C ARG A 23 24.61 3.73 -36.10
N ARG A 24 25.68 4.40 -35.69
CA ARG A 24 27.05 3.95 -35.95
C ARG A 24 27.42 2.81 -35.00
N GLU A 25 27.10 2.93 -33.73
CA GLU A 25 27.32 1.89 -32.72
C GLU A 25 26.55 0.60 -33.06
N ARG A 26 25.30 0.71 -33.51
CA ARG A 26 24.49 -0.41 -34.01
C ARG A 26 25.18 -1.11 -35.19
N ARG A 27 25.64 -0.36 -36.19
CA ARG A 27 26.33 -0.95 -37.36
C ARG A 27 27.62 -1.66 -37.00
N ILE A 28 28.35 -1.15 -36.02
CA ILE A 28 29.56 -1.81 -35.50
C ILE A 28 29.17 -3.10 -34.80
N LEU A 29 28.17 -3.05 -33.92
CA LEU A 29 27.67 -4.21 -33.20
C LEU A 29 27.12 -5.28 -34.15
N GLU A 30 26.34 -4.89 -35.15
CA GLU A 30 25.77 -5.77 -36.17
C GLU A 30 26.86 -6.47 -36.99
N ARG A 31 27.94 -5.75 -37.34
CA ARG A 31 29.12 -6.34 -37.98
C ARG A 31 29.84 -7.32 -37.07
N ASP A 32 29.96 -7.01 -35.77
CA ASP A 32 30.65 -7.87 -34.80
C ASP A 32 29.81 -9.12 -34.43
N LEU A 33 28.48 -9.05 -34.58
CA LEU A 33 27.55 -10.15 -34.39
C LEU A 33 27.46 -11.09 -35.61
N SER A 34 27.71 -10.56 -36.82
CA SER A 34 27.69 -11.31 -38.07
C SER A 34 28.73 -12.45 -38.05
N GLY A 35 28.27 -13.70 -38.11
CA GLY A 35 29.11 -14.89 -38.04
C GLY A 35 29.41 -15.37 -36.62
N ALA A 36 28.85 -14.72 -35.60
CA ALA A 36 28.98 -15.17 -34.22
C ALA A 36 28.06 -16.38 -33.95
N PRO A 37 28.48 -17.37 -33.13
CA PRO A 37 27.72 -18.60 -32.89
C PRO A 37 26.36 -18.39 -32.16
N TYR A 38 26.04 -17.15 -31.81
CA TYR A 38 24.80 -16.75 -31.13
C TYR A 38 23.94 -15.78 -31.95
N GLU A 39 24.31 -15.48 -33.20
CA GLU A 39 23.56 -14.58 -34.11
C GLU A 39 22.08 -14.95 -34.23
N ASN A 40 21.77 -16.26 -34.19
CA ASN A 40 20.40 -16.79 -34.30
C ASN A 40 19.90 -17.44 -33.00
N ARG A 41 20.61 -17.27 -31.88
CA ARG A 41 20.31 -17.95 -30.62
C ARG A 41 19.95 -16.94 -29.54
N ARG A 42 18.71 -17.00 -29.04
CA ARG A 42 18.34 -16.28 -27.83
C ARG A 42 19.26 -16.73 -26.69
N VAL A 43 20.05 -15.81 -26.15
CA VAL A 43 20.82 -16.05 -24.92
C VAL A 43 19.81 -16.37 -23.84
N ARG A 44 19.76 -17.63 -23.39
CA ARG A 44 18.93 -18.00 -22.26
C ARG A 44 19.54 -17.33 -21.03
N PRO A 45 18.81 -16.47 -20.30
CA PRO A 45 19.32 -15.92 -19.06
C PRO A 45 19.68 -17.10 -18.14
N ARG A 46 20.87 -17.04 -17.52
CA ARG A 46 21.30 -18.06 -16.57
C ARG A 46 20.24 -18.16 -15.45
N PRO A 47 19.73 -19.35 -15.10
CA PRO A 47 18.80 -19.49 -14.00
C PRO A 47 19.47 -18.93 -12.75
N ARG A 48 18.89 -17.88 -12.16
CA ARG A 48 19.32 -17.38 -10.86
C ARG A 48 18.61 -18.25 -9.82
N PRO A 49 19.34 -19.05 -9.01
CA PRO A 49 18.71 -19.95 -8.05
C PRO A 49 17.92 -19.21 -6.95
N PHE A 50 18.17 -17.91 -6.78
CA PHE A 50 17.41 -17.03 -5.89
C PHE A 50 16.85 -15.86 -6.70
N GLY A 51 15.57 -15.92 -7.03
CA GLY A 51 14.83 -14.75 -7.49
C GLY A 51 14.67 -13.77 -6.33
N PRO A 52 14.54 -12.45 -6.59
CA PRO A 52 14.19 -11.51 -5.54
C PRO A 52 12.80 -11.89 -5.01
N SER A 53 12.74 -12.54 -3.85
CA SER A 53 11.50 -12.69 -3.09
C SER A 53 11.37 -11.51 -2.11
N PRO A 54 10.15 -11.07 -1.78
CA PRO A 54 9.92 -10.03 -0.77
C PRO A 54 10.63 -10.36 0.55
N GLU A 55 10.63 -11.63 0.94
CA GLU A 55 11.27 -12.13 2.17
C GLU A 55 12.79 -11.99 2.12
N THR A 56 13.41 -12.26 0.97
CA THR A 56 14.87 -12.10 0.77
C THR A 56 15.27 -10.62 0.79
N TYR A 57 14.43 -9.75 0.24
CA TYR A 57 14.65 -8.30 0.27
C TYR A 57 14.50 -7.73 1.69
N VAL A 58 13.48 -8.15 2.43
CA VAL A 58 13.28 -7.77 3.85
C VAL A 58 14.42 -8.25 4.73
N ALA A 59 14.89 -9.49 4.53
CA ALA A 59 16.07 -10.01 5.24
C ALA A 59 17.34 -9.19 4.93
N SER A 60 17.52 -8.74 3.68
CA SER A 60 18.66 -7.89 3.30
C SER A 60 18.62 -6.47 3.88
N LEU A 61 17.44 -6.00 4.30
CA LEU A 61 17.23 -4.68 4.91
C LEU A 61 17.43 -4.69 6.44
N GLY A 62 17.73 -5.85 7.05
CA GLY A 62 17.93 -5.98 8.49
C GLY A 62 16.64 -6.08 9.31
N GLY A 63 15.50 -6.40 8.66
CA GLY A 63 14.20 -6.56 9.31
C GLY A 63 13.05 -5.90 8.56
N PRO A 64 11.82 -6.01 9.08
CA PRO A 64 10.66 -5.34 8.49
C PRO A 64 10.84 -3.82 8.51
N LEU A 65 10.41 -3.17 7.43
CA LEU A 65 10.46 -1.71 7.32
C LEU A 65 9.54 -1.04 8.36
N PRO A 66 9.84 0.20 8.80
CA PRO A 66 9.04 0.86 9.84
C PRO A 66 7.55 0.99 9.49
N PHE A 67 7.18 1.22 8.22
CA PHE A 67 5.78 1.22 7.82
C PHE A 67 5.12 -0.16 7.92
N MET A 68 5.86 -1.25 7.69
CA MET A 68 5.32 -2.61 7.81
C MET A 68 4.99 -2.93 9.26
N ILE A 69 5.86 -2.48 10.19
CA ILE A 69 5.62 -2.61 11.64
C ILE A 69 4.35 -1.83 12.01
N ARG A 70 4.25 -0.56 11.62
CA ARG A 70 3.07 0.28 11.90
C ARG A 70 1.79 -0.28 11.28
N LEU A 71 1.84 -0.83 10.08
CA LEU A 71 0.69 -1.49 9.46
C LEU A 71 0.20 -2.68 10.30
N ARG A 72 1.13 -3.47 10.84
CA ARG A 72 0.80 -4.58 11.74
C ARG A 72 0.22 -4.09 13.06
N GLU A 73 0.74 -3.01 13.63
CA GLU A 73 0.21 -2.39 14.86
C GLU A 73 -1.21 -1.86 14.63
N ILE A 74 -1.45 -1.14 13.53
CA ILE A 74 -2.78 -0.65 13.14
C ILE A 74 -3.76 -1.82 13.03
N ASP A 75 -3.38 -2.91 12.36
CA ASP A 75 -4.23 -4.09 12.19
C ASP A 75 -4.55 -4.76 13.54
N ALA A 76 -3.56 -4.91 14.42
CA ALA A 76 -3.74 -5.50 15.75
C ALA A 76 -4.66 -4.65 16.66
N GLU A 77 -4.45 -3.33 16.70
CA GLU A 77 -5.30 -2.40 17.44
C GLU A 77 -6.73 -2.36 16.87
N THR A 78 -6.84 -2.34 15.53
CA THR A 78 -8.13 -2.38 14.84
C THR A 78 -8.90 -3.65 15.20
N ARG A 79 -8.26 -4.83 15.21
CA ARG A 79 -8.89 -6.09 15.63
C ARG A 79 -9.33 -6.05 17.09
N THR A 80 -8.50 -5.53 17.98
CA THR A 80 -8.85 -5.36 19.40
C THR A 80 -10.14 -4.53 19.55
N HIS A 81 -10.27 -3.45 18.78
CA HIS A 81 -11.49 -2.66 18.75
C HIS A 81 -12.68 -3.41 18.13
N GLN A 82 -12.49 -4.19 17.07
CA GLN A 82 -13.54 -5.01 16.47
C GLN A 82 -14.10 -6.00 17.49
N ASP A 83 -13.25 -6.77 18.16
CA ASP A 83 -13.66 -7.77 19.15
C ASP A 83 -14.36 -7.14 20.36
N ALA A 84 -13.93 -5.94 20.77
CA ALA A 84 -14.57 -5.20 21.85
C ALA A 84 -15.94 -4.63 21.42
N LEU A 85 -16.06 -4.12 20.20
CA LEU A 85 -17.31 -3.61 19.65
C LEU A 85 -18.33 -4.71 19.40
N GLU A 86 -17.90 -5.85 18.88
CA GLU A 86 -18.75 -7.02 18.64
C GLU A 86 -19.39 -7.50 19.95
N ARG A 87 -18.57 -7.67 21.00
CA ARG A 87 -19.07 -8.00 22.35
C ARG A 87 -20.06 -6.97 22.86
N ALA A 88 -19.72 -5.68 22.76
CA ALA A 88 -20.61 -4.60 23.20
C ALA A 88 -21.92 -4.56 22.42
N TRP A 89 -21.88 -4.86 21.12
CA TRP A 89 -23.05 -4.91 20.24
C TRP A 89 -23.99 -6.06 20.64
N HIS A 90 -23.46 -7.27 20.83
CA HIS A 90 -24.24 -8.42 21.30
C HIS A 90 -24.82 -8.22 22.71
N GLU A 91 -24.02 -7.71 23.66
CA GLU A 91 -24.49 -7.41 25.00
C GLU A 91 -25.65 -6.38 24.99
N LEU A 92 -25.52 -5.34 24.17
CA LEU A 92 -26.54 -4.31 24.06
C LEU A 92 -27.80 -4.84 23.39
N ALA A 93 -27.68 -5.73 22.40
CA ALA A 93 -28.80 -6.39 21.75
C ALA A 93 -29.57 -7.26 22.76
N ALA A 94 -28.86 -8.10 23.53
CA ALA A 94 -29.45 -8.94 24.57
C ALA A 94 -30.18 -8.12 25.64
N ARG A 95 -29.59 -7.02 26.12
CA ARG A 95 -30.22 -6.12 27.10
C ARG A 95 -31.40 -5.32 26.56
N SER A 96 -31.56 -5.23 25.24
CA SER A 96 -32.65 -4.47 24.62
C SER A 96 -33.94 -5.29 24.51
N GLY A 97 -33.88 -6.62 24.65
CA GLY A 97 -35.06 -7.48 24.75
C GLY A 97 -36.01 -7.37 23.56
N GLY A 98 -35.50 -7.14 22.35
CA GLY A 98 -36.29 -6.95 21.13
C GLY A 98 -36.70 -5.51 20.81
N ASP A 99 -36.46 -4.54 21.70
CA ASP A 99 -36.71 -3.12 21.41
C ASP A 99 -35.62 -2.56 20.46
N THR A 100 -35.93 -2.61 19.17
CA THR A 100 -35.03 -2.17 18.09
C THR A 100 -34.73 -0.67 18.17
N ALA A 101 -35.71 0.17 18.55
CA ALA A 101 -35.52 1.62 18.61
C ALA A 101 -34.60 2.03 19.76
N ARG A 102 -34.78 1.41 20.93
CA ARG A 102 -33.91 1.61 22.10
C ARG A 102 -32.51 1.09 21.84
N PHE A 103 -32.38 -0.07 21.20
CA PHE A 103 -31.10 -0.61 20.77
C PHE A 103 -30.37 0.38 19.84
N ALA A 104 -31.02 0.78 18.74
CA ALA A 104 -30.43 1.66 17.75
C ALA A 104 -29.94 2.98 18.34
N ARG A 105 -30.76 3.61 19.21
CA ARG A 105 -30.41 4.85 19.91
C ARG A 105 -29.20 4.68 20.82
N ARG A 106 -29.18 3.60 21.62
CA ARG A 106 -28.07 3.33 22.54
C ARG A 106 -26.79 2.98 21.79
N TRP A 107 -26.88 2.21 20.72
CA TRP A 107 -25.74 1.79 19.92
C TRP A 107 -25.10 2.99 19.22
N ARG A 108 -25.88 3.84 18.53
CA ARG A 108 -25.35 5.07 17.91
C ARG A 108 -24.65 5.98 18.92
N ARG A 109 -25.18 6.09 20.15
CA ARG A 109 -24.55 6.86 21.23
C ARG A 109 -23.23 6.24 21.69
N LEU A 110 -23.15 4.91 21.76
CA LEU A 110 -21.92 4.20 22.12
C LEU A 110 -20.87 4.35 21.01
N ALA A 111 -21.24 4.10 19.76
CA ALA A 111 -20.39 4.29 18.58
C ALA A 111 -19.84 5.73 18.51
N GLY A 112 -20.68 6.74 18.77
CA GLY A 112 -20.28 8.15 18.80
C GLY A 112 -19.32 8.54 19.94
N ARG A 113 -19.15 7.70 20.95
CA ARG A 113 -18.26 7.93 22.09
C ARG A 113 -17.09 6.96 22.15
N TRP A 114 -17.00 6.05 21.19
CA TRP A 114 -15.94 5.06 21.15
C TRP A 114 -14.60 5.74 20.88
N ASN A 115 -13.59 5.38 21.67
CA ASN A 115 -12.28 6.01 21.57
C ASN A 115 -11.36 5.21 20.65
N PHE A 116 -10.95 5.83 19.54
CA PHE A 116 -9.98 5.30 18.58
C PHE A 116 -8.65 6.05 18.59
N ALA A 117 -8.36 6.87 19.62
CA ALA A 117 -7.20 7.76 19.63
C ALA A 117 -5.86 7.03 19.36
N GLY A 118 -5.65 5.85 19.95
CA GLY A 118 -4.42 5.07 19.77
C GLY A 118 -4.20 4.64 18.32
N VAL A 119 -5.17 3.89 17.75
CA VAL A 119 -5.10 3.47 16.35
C VAL A 119 -5.10 4.63 15.36
N ASN A 120 -5.82 5.73 15.65
CA ASN A 120 -5.86 6.90 14.78
C ASN A 120 -4.53 7.66 14.77
N ASP A 121 -3.82 7.72 15.89
CA ASP A 121 -2.46 8.26 15.95
C ASP A 121 -1.47 7.37 15.15
N LEU A 122 -1.59 6.05 15.25
CA LEU A 122 -0.82 5.14 14.39
C LEU A 122 -1.11 5.36 12.91
N ILE A 123 -2.39 5.53 12.53
CA ILE A 123 -2.82 5.85 11.16
C ILE A 123 -2.24 7.19 10.70
N GLU A 124 -2.31 8.22 11.54
CA GLU A 124 -1.74 9.54 11.22
C GLU A 124 -0.23 9.45 10.98
N ARG A 125 0.49 8.80 11.89
CA ARG A 125 1.93 8.54 11.73
C ARG A 125 2.20 7.75 10.46
N HIS A 126 1.41 6.71 10.16
CA HIS A 126 1.48 5.95 8.90
C HIS A 126 1.39 6.88 7.69
N ASN A 127 0.31 7.64 7.58
CA ASN A 127 0.06 8.53 6.45
C ASN A 127 1.15 9.59 6.28
N ARG A 128 1.72 10.08 7.39
CA ARG A 128 2.79 11.08 7.38
C ARG A 128 4.12 10.54 6.84
N PHE A 129 4.54 9.36 7.28
CA PHE A 129 5.89 8.84 6.97
C PHE A 129 5.92 7.84 5.82
N TYR A 130 4.79 7.19 5.49
CA TYR A 130 4.72 6.12 4.49
C TYR A 130 5.29 6.52 3.12
N PRO A 131 4.97 7.70 2.54
CA PRO A 131 5.48 8.03 1.21
C PRO A 131 7.02 8.08 1.13
N ALA A 132 7.66 8.61 2.18
CA ALA A 132 9.11 8.67 2.25
C ALA A 132 9.73 7.28 2.47
N GLU A 133 9.16 6.48 3.38
CA GLU A 133 9.66 5.14 3.70
C GLU A 133 9.48 4.15 2.54
N ALA A 134 8.37 4.23 1.82
CA ALA A 134 8.07 3.41 0.64
C ALA A 134 8.69 3.98 -0.66
N ARG A 135 9.34 5.15 -0.58
CA ARG A 135 9.92 5.87 -1.73
C ARG A 135 8.90 6.06 -2.86
N LEU A 136 7.69 6.47 -2.50
CA LEU A 136 6.62 6.67 -3.48
C LEU A 136 7.03 7.74 -4.50
N PRO A 137 6.85 7.49 -5.80
CA PRO A 137 7.04 8.51 -6.79
C PRO A 137 5.98 9.60 -6.64
N MET A 138 6.35 10.85 -6.91
CA MET A 138 5.40 11.96 -6.96
C MET A 138 4.72 11.99 -8.33
N ASP A 139 3.41 12.16 -8.36
CA ASP A 139 2.66 12.46 -9.56
C ASP A 139 2.67 13.98 -9.81
N PRO A 140 3.34 14.46 -10.86
CA PRO A 140 3.45 15.90 -11.13
C PRO A 140 2.11 16.55 -11.52
N ARG A 141 1.11 15.78 -11.96
CA ARG A 141 -0.21 16.30 -12.36
C ARG A 141 -1.06 16.63 -11.15
N THR A 142 -1.08 15.73 -10.16
CA THR A 142 -1.85 15.87 -8.93
C THR A 142 -1.08 16.63 -7.84
N ARG A 143 0.26 16.75 -7.99
CA ARG A 143 1.17 17.28 -6.97
C ARG A 143 1.12 16.49 -5.66
N ASP A 144 0.73 15.22 -5.73
CA ASP A 144 0.66 14.28 -4.61
C ASP A 144 1.47 13.02 -4.96
N PHE A 145 1.59 12.09 -4.01
CA PHE A 145 2.23 10.79 -4.25
C PHE A 145 1.38 9.89 -5.14
N ALA A 146 2.06 9.01 -5.88
CA ALA A 146 1.41 8.04 -6.74
C ALA A 146 0.51 7.08 -5.95
N LEU A 147 -0.54 6.61 -6.62
CA LEU A 147 -1.46 5.61 -6.07
C LEU A 147 -0.73 4.29 -5.79
N VAL A 148 -1.14 3.64 -4.72
CA VAL A 148 -0.69 2.29 -4.36
C VAL A 148 -1.79 1.32 -4.74
N ASN A 149 -1.52 0.41 -5.68
CA ASN A 149 -2.50 -0.55 -6.20
C ASN A 149 -3.79 0.12 -6.75
N GLY A 150 -3.67 1.31 -7.34
CA GLY A 150 -4.80 2.06 -7.88
C GLY A 150 -5.59 2.88 -6.86
N GLU A 151 -5.22 2.84 -5.58
CA GLU A 151 -5.89 3.56 -4.51
C GLU A 151 -4.95 4.59 -3.84
N PRO A 152 -5.49 5.66 -3.24
CA PRO A 152 -4.71 6.56 -2.40
C PRO A 152 -4.04 5.78 -1.26
N TYR A 153 -2.79 6.09 -0.96
CA TYR A 153 -2.06 5.40 0.10
C TYR A 153 -2.60 5.72 1.50
N GLN A 154 -3.30 6.85 1.65
CA GLN A 154 -3.76 7.33 2.93
C GLN A 154 -4.83 6.41 3.52
N ARG A 155 -4.59 5.95 4.74
CA ARG A 155 -5.59 5.24 5.53
C ARG A 155 -6.54 6.23 6.18
N ARG A 156 -7.83 5.93 6.13
CA ARG A 156 -8.87 6.73 6.79
C ARG A 156 -8.84 6.48 8.31
N PRO A 157 -8.98 7.52 9.14
CA PRO A 157 -9.14 7.33 10.58
C PRO A 157 -10.44 6.56 10.87
N LEU A 158 -10.44 5.83 11.99
CA LEU A 158 -11.61 5.11 12.48
C LEU A 158 -12.49 6.06 13.30
N ASP A 159 -13.80 6.02 13.03
CA ASP A 159 -14.79 6.88 13.65
C ASP A 159 -16.11 6.13 13.91
N ALA A 160 -17.13 6.87 14.36
CA ALA A 160 -18.45 6.29 14.60
C ALA A 160 -19.10 5.71 13.34
N ARG A 161 -18.80 6.28 12.15
CA ARG A 161 -19.31 5.76 10.89
C ARG A 161 -18.70 4.39 10.60
N TRP A 162 -17.39 4.24 10.80
CA TRP A 162 -16.72 2.95 10.67
C TRP A 162 -17.34 1.87 11.58
N VAL A 163 -17.73 2.24 12.81
CA VAL A 163 -18.45 1.33 13.72
C VAL A 163 -19.79 0.94 13.15
N LEU A 164 -20.59 1.90 12.70
CA LEU A 164 -21.95 1.66 12.21
C LEU A 164 -22.00 0.93 10.86
N ASP A 165 -20.99 1.09 10.03
CA ASP A 165 -20.86 0.37 8.76
C ASP A 165 -20.59 -1.13 9.00
N ARG A 166 -19.87 -1.47 10.08
CA ARG A 166 -19.53 -2.86 10.44
C ARG A 166 -20.57 -3.53 11.35
N PHE A 167 -21.06 -2.76 12.32
CA PHE A 167 -22.02 -3.20 13.33
C PHE A 167 -23.25 -2.29 13.22
N PRO A 168 -24.22 -2.65 12.37
CA PRO A 168 -25.35 -1.77 12.10
C PRO A 168 -26.20 -1.55 13.35
N ALA A 169 -26.88 -0.40 13.41
CA ALA A 169 -27.86 -0.07 14.45
C ALA A 169 -29.20 -0.81 14.26
N ALA A 170 -29.16 -2.04 13.75
CA ALA A 170 -30.26 -2.97 13.66
C ALA A 170 -29.98 -4.14 14.59
N LEU A 171 -31.03 -4.72 15.19
CA LEU A 171 -30.83 -5.92 16.01
C LEU A 171 -30.20 -7.03 15.14
N PRO A 172 -29.25 -7.81 15.69
CA PRO A 172 -28.77 -9.01 15.02
C PRO A 172 -29.98 -9.87 14.67
N VAL A 173 -30.19 -10.11 13.37
CA VAL A 173 -30.99 -11.27 12.99
C VAL A 173 -30.24 -12.48 13.51
N ALA A 174 -30.93 -13.39 14.20
CA ALA A 174 -30.32 -14.66 14.56
C ALA A 174 -29.94 -15.36 13.24
N SER A 175 -28.68 -15.26 12.85
CA SER A 175 -28.15 -16.06 11.76
C SER A 175 -28.17 -17.50 12.24
N VAL A 176 -29.15 -18.25 11.73
CA VAL A 176 -29.27 -19.70 11.88
C VAL A 176 -28.08 -20.39 11.22
#